data_AF-A0A377WGK5-F1
#
_entry.id   AF-A0A377WGK5-F1
#
_cell.length_a   1.000
_cell.length_b   1.000
_cell.length_c   1.000
_cell.angle_alpha   90.00
_cell.angle_beta   90.00
_cell.angle_gamma   90.00
#
_symmetry.space_group_name_H-M   'P 1'
#
loop_
_entity.id
_entity.type
_entity.pdbx_description
1 polymer ?
#
loop_
_entity_poly.entity_id
_entity_poly.type
_entity_poly.pdbx_seq_one_letter_code
_entity_poly.pdbx_strand_id
1 'polypeptide(L)'
;MKVETVNGKNVGAGITLGSNGETSDMILYADRFSLFNRNNATAVPVMVAEGNELYIDTARIKNSSLTSTKIADGSITNAKIGNEIRSNDFVDGSRGWRIAKDGSSQFNNVIVRGAVYATDGWFQVRYMRTTSRATSGHLRSTSLSTARARCRRLHGQWFELARFPAAEFRPGINIRGGLLQTDSITIDGGAKLRAGMSYAPGADGGLNPGYLSYAMLLRGTGATSGGGSMELALSLCMKQVEQHAC
;
A
#
# COMPACT_ATOMS: atom_id res chain seq x y z
N MET A 1 0.42 23.13 -72.50
CA MET A 1 0.50 21.84 -71.79
C MET A 1 1.49 20.98 -72.55
N LYS A 2 2.57 20.52 -71.92
CA LYS A 2 3.55 19.61 -72.54
C LYS A 2 3.33 18.24 -71.92
N VAL A 3 3.13 17.22 -72.75
CA VAL A 3 3.05 15.82 -72.30
C VAL A 3 4.42 15.22 -72.53
N GLU A 4 5.05 14.72 -71.48
CA GLU A 4 6.28 13.95 -71.59
C GLU A 4 5.94 12.47 -71.39
N THR A 5 6.50 11.61 -72.24
CA THR A 5 6.34 10.16 -72.13
C THR A 5 7.56 9.61 -71.40
N VAL A 6 7.35 9.07 -70.19
CA VAL A 6 8.39 8.33 -69.46
C VAL A 6 7.91 6.88 -69.33
N ASN A 7 8.63 5.93 -69.93
CA ASN A 7 8.29 4.50 -69.95
C ASN A 7 6.84 4.19 -70.40
N GLY A 8 6.34 4.85 -71.45
CA GLY A 8 5.00 4.61 -72.01
C GLY A 8 3.82 5.18 -71.21
N LYS A 9 4.07 5.87 -70.09
CA LYS A 9 3.06 6.65 -69.36
C LYS A 9 3.15 8.12 -69.75
N ASN A 10 2.02 8.68 -70.18
CA ASN A 10 1.87 10.11 -70.45
C ASN A 10 1.72 10.85 -69.11
N VAL A 11 2.69 11.70 -68.77
CA VAL A 11 2.57 12.67 -67.67
C VAL A 11 2.32 14.05 -68.28
N GLY A 12 1.08 14.54 -68.13
CA GLY A 12 0.69 15.86 -68.59
C GLY A 12 1.10 16.94 -67.58
N ALA A 13 1.79 17.98 -68.05
CA ALA A 13 2.11 19.15 -67.25
C ALA A 13 1.27 20.35 -67.71
N GLY A 14 0.37 20.81 -66.85
CA GLY A 14 -0.40 22.05 -67.01
C GLY A 14 -1.56 22.12 -66.02
N ILE A 15 -1.67 23.24 -65.31
CA ILE A 15 -2.84 23.59 -64.51
C ILE A 15 -3.28 25.00 -64.90
N THR A 16 -4.57 25.19 -65.16
CA THR A 16 -5.18 26.51 -65.39
C THR A 16 -6.24 26.73 -64.33
N LEU A 17 -6.09 27.81 -63.58
CA LEU A 17 -7.00 28.22 -62.50
C LEU A 17 -7.76 29.46 -62.94
N GLY A 18 -9.07 29.51 -62.67
CA GLY A 18 -9.93 30.66 -62.92
C GLY A 18 -10.40 31.29 -61.62
N SER A 19 -10.42 32.62 -61.55
CA SER A 19 -10.92 33.39 -60.41
C SER A 19 -12.02 34.34 -60.86
N ASN A 20 -13.08 34.50 -60.07
CA ASN A 20 -14.12 35.51 -60.33
C ASN A 20 -13.90 36.85 -59.59
N GLY A 21 -12.79 36.98 -58.85
CA GLY A 21 -12.44 38.18 -58.07
C GLY A 21 -12.77 38.11 -56.58
N GLU A 22 -13.58 37.15 -56.13
CA GLU A 22 -13.92 36.95 -54.71
C GLU A 22 -13.37 35.63 -54.16
N THR A 23 -13.49 34.55 -54.94
CA THR A 23 -12.91 33.23 -54.60
C THR A 23 -12.21 32.63 -55.82
N SER A 24 -11.14 31.87 -55.56
CA SER A 24 -10.45 31.07 -56.57
C SER A 24 -10.52 29.63 -56.12
N ASP A 25 -11.34 28.84 -56.80
CA ASP A 25 -11.50 27.42 -56.49
C ASP A 25 -10.74 26.58 -57.52
N MET A 26 -10.00 25.59 -57.00
CA MET A 26 -9.39 24.54 -57.81
C MET A 26 -10.12 23.24 -57.51
N ILE A 27 -11.03 22.84 -58.40
CA ILE A 27 -11.78 21.60 -58.27
C ILE A 27 -11.24 20.61 -59.31
N LEU A 28 -10.73 19.49 -58.82
CA LEU A 28 -10.24 18.40 -59.66
C LEU A 28 -11.32 17.31 -59.73
N TYR A 29 -11.96 17.14 -60.89
CA TYR A 29 -12.83 16.00 -61.16
C TYR A 29 -12.00 14.87 -61.78
N ALA A 30 -11.46 13.99 -60.94
CA ALA A 30 -10.60 12.90 -61.38
C ALA A 30 -10.82 11.68 -60.49
N ASP A 31 -10.78 10.49 -61.09
CA ASP A 31 -10.88 9.21 -60.36
C ASP A 31 -9.75 9.06 -59.32
N ARG A 32 -8.59 9.68 -59.54
CA ARG A 32 -7.45 9.64 -58.62
C ARG A 32 -6.51 10.84 -58.77
N PHE A 33 -6.16 11.48 -57.64
CA PHE A 33 -5.08 12.45 -57.55
C PHE A 33 -3.82 11.81 -56.93
N SER A 34 -2.71 11.76 -57.66
CA SER A 34 -1.48 11.09 -57.22
C SER A 34 -0.23 11.82 -57.71
N LEU A 35 0.82 11.80 -56.89
CA LEU A 35 2.15 12.27 -57.28
C LEU A 35 2.95 11.11 -57.87
N PHE A 36 3.60 11.33 -59.01
CA PHE A 36 4.45 10.31 -59.62
C PHE A 36 5.82 10.28 -58.94
N ASN A 37 6.15 9.15 -58.31
CA ASN A 37 7.49 8.90 -57.79
C ASN A 37 8.37 8.34 -58.91
N ARG A 38 9.24 9.19 -59.47
CA ARG A 38 10.16 8.81 -60.57
C ARG A 38 11.10 7.69 -60.18
N ASN A 39 11.55 7.62 -58.93
CA ASN A 39 12.49 6.59 -58.46
C ASN A 39 11.84 5.20 -58.43
N ASN A 40 10.54 5.14 -58.11
CA ASN A 40 9.80 3.88 -58.00
C ASN A 40 8.91 3.61 -59.23
N ALA A 41 8.91 4.50 -60.23
CA ALA A 41 8.06 4.47 -61.43
C ALA A 41 6.54 4.28 -61.14
N THR A 42 6.09 4.70 -59.95
CA THR A 42 4.73 4.50 -59.45
C THR A 42 4.05 5.82 -59.12
N ALA A 43 2.72 5.85 -59.24
CA ALA A 43 1.91 6.97 -58.78
C ALA A 43 1.48 6.71 -57.34
N VAL A 44 1.76 7.66 -56.44
CA VAL A 44 1.43 7.62 -55.01
C VAL A 44 0.23 8.55 -54.75
N PRO A 45 -0.92 8.05 -54.30
CA PRO A 45 -2.05 8.91 -53.95
C PRO A 45 -1.68 9.83 -52.78
N VAL A 46 -2.05 11.11 -52.88
CA VAL A 46 -1.78 12.09 -51.82
C VAL A 46 -2.78 11.91 -50.68
N MET A 47 -4.05 11.72 -51.04
CA MET A 47 -5.18 11.42 -50.18
C MET A 47 -6.16 10.55 -50.98
N VAL A 48 -6.95 9.72 -50.30
CA VAL A 48 -8.03 8.94 -50.92
C VAL A 48 -9.36 9.47 -50.40
N ALA A 49 -10.26 9.84 -51.32
CA ALA A 49 -11.62 10.21 -50.96
C ALA A 49 -12.48 8.95 -51.03
N GLU A 50 -13.09 8.56 -49.92
CA GLU A 50 -14.03 7.44 -49.86
C GLU A 50 -15.22 7.85 -48.98
N GLY A 51 -16.43 7.79 -49.55
CA GLY A 51 -17.62 8.35 -48.93
C GLY A 51 -17.50 9.86 -48.68
N ASN A 52 -17.70 10.28 -47.44
CA ASN A 52 -17.61 11.68 -47.01
C ASN A 52 -16.29 11.99 -46.27
N GLU A 53 -15.27 11.13 -46.40
CA GLU A 53 -14.01 11.23 -45.66
C GLU A 53 -12.79 11.25 -46.59
N LEU A 54 -11.70 11.86 -46.11
CA LEU A 54 -10.38 11.83 -46.74
C LEU A 54 -9.44 10.99 -45.90
N TYR A 55 -8.83 9.97 -46.51
CA TYR A 55 -7.91 9.06 -45.86
C TYR A 55 -6.47 9.29 -46.32
N ILE A 56 -5.55 9.17 -45.37
CA ILE A 56 -4.09 9.16 -45.59
C ILE A 56 -3.56 7.89 -44.94
N ASP A 57 -3.09 6.94 -45.73
CA ASP A 57 -2.56 5.66 -45.24
C ASP A 57 -1.21 5.85 -44.54
N THR A 58 -0.30 6.64 -45.13
CA THR A 58 0.99 6.99 -44.51
C THR A 58 1.39 8.41 -44.88
N ALA A 59 1.70 9.23 -43.88
CA ALA A 59 2.28 10.55 -44.08
C ALA A 59 3.41 10.84 -43.09
N ARG A 60 4.44 11.52 -43.57
CA ARG A 60 5.48 12.12 -42.73
C ARG A 60 5.20 13.61 -42.62
N ILE A 61 4.69 14.05 -41.48
CA ILE A 61 4.38 15.46 -41.20
C ILE A 61 5.47 16.01 -40.28
N LYS A 62 6.20 17.03 -40.72
CA LYS A 62 7.30 17.62 -39.92
C LYS A 62 6.77 18.37 -38.70
N ASN A 63 5.77 19.23 -38.91
CA ASN A 63 5.08 19.99 -37.88
C ASN A 63 3.58 19.94 -38.19
N SER A 64 2.76 19.56 -37.21
CA SER A 64 1.29 19.56 -37.32
C SER A 64 0.70 20.50 -36.28
N SER A 65 -0.35 21.25 -36.64
CA SER A 65 -1.15 22.06 -35.73
C SER A 65 -2.62 21.71 -35.96
N LEU A 66 -3.26 21.12 -34.95
CA LEU A 66 -4.65 20.67 -35.02
C LEU A 66 -5.40 21.28 -33.83
N THR A 67 -6.53 21.96 -34.09
CA THR A 67 -7.35 22.59 -33.04
C THR A 67 -8.04 21.55 -32.15
N SER A 68 -8.61 20.52 -32.78
CA SER A 68 -9.28 19.40 -32.11
C SER A 68 -8.95 18.13 -32.87
N THR A 69 -8.56 17.08 -32.16
CA THR A 69 -8.24 15.79 -32.75
C THR A 69 -9.05 14.71 -32.04
N LYS A 70 -9.74 13.87 -32.81
CA LYS A 70 -10.32 12.62 -32.32
C LYS A 70 -9.48 11.48 -32.88
N ILE A 71 -8.97 10.63 -32.00
CA ILE A 71 -8.19 9.44 -32.35
C ILE A 71 -8.99 8.26 -31.85
N ALA A 72 -9.50 7.41 -32.75
CA ALA A 72 -10.19 6.18 -32.36
C ALA A 72 -9.18 5.18 -31.78
N ASP A 73 -8.14 4.88 -32.55
CA ASP A 73 -7.00 4.07 -32.16
C ASP A 73 -5.71 4.74 -32.62
N GLY A 74 -4.75 4.93 -31.72
CA GLY A 74 -3.47 5.55 -32.05
C GLY A 74 -2.36 5.13 -31.10
N SER A 75 -1.20 4.80 -31.68
CA SER A 75 0.04 4.60 -30.92
C SER A 75 0.80 5.91 -30.87
N ILE A 76 0.99 6.45 -29.67
CA ILE A 76 1.80 7.64 -29.44
C ILE A 76 3.02 7.21 -28.62
N THR A 77 4.20 7.21 -29.24
CA THR A 77 5.43 6.71 -28.61
C THR A 77 5.99 7.69 -27.59
N ASN A 78 6.41 8.89 -28.03
CA ASN A 78 6.96 9.92 -27.15
C ASN A 78 6.25 11.25 -27.39
N ALA A 79 5.19 11.51 -26.63
CA ALA A 79 4.46 12.78 -26.68
C ALA A 79 5.24 13.86 -25.90
N LYS A 80 5.59 14.97 -26.57
CA LYS A 80 6.04 16.18 -25.88
C LYS A 80 4.83 16.95 -25.33
N ILE A 81 4.44 16.61 -24.10
CA ILE A 81 3.34 17.28 -23.39
C ILE A 81 3.85 18.60 -22.84
N GLY A 82 3.12 19.70 -23.02
CA GLY A 82 3.54 21.03 -22.57
C GLY A 82 3.74 21.10 -21.06
N ASN A 83 2.64 20.99 -20.30
CA ASN A 83 2.63 21.17 -18.84
C ASN A 83 2.19 19.92 -18.08
N GLU A 84 1.01 19.39 -18.39
CA GLU A 84 0.38 18.30 -17.62
C GLU A 84 -0.66 17.54 -18.45
N ILE A 85 -1.03 16.34 -17.98
CA ILE A 85 -2.25 15.63 -18.36
C ILE A 85 -3.16 15.61 -17.13
N ARG A 86 -4.46 15.89 -17.32
CA ARG A 86 -5.43 15.90 -16.22
C ARG A 86 -6.84 15.56 -16.68
N SER A 87 -7.71 15.20 -15.73
CA SER A 87 -9.16 15.13 -15.98
C SER A 87 -9.74 16.52 -16.22
N ASN A 88 -10.89 16.57 -16.91
CA ASN A 88 -11.59 17.82 -17.23
C ASN A 88 -12.10 18.57 -15.99
N ASP A 89 -12.38 17.85 -14.91
CA ASP A 89 -12.95 18.34 -13.66
C ASP A 89 -11.91 18.54 -12.54
N PHE A 90 -10.61 18.42 -12.86
CA PHE A 90 -9.53 18.48 -11.87
C PHE A 90 -9.57 19.78 -11.05
N VAL A 91 -9.56 19.62 -9.72
CA VAL A 91 -9.38 20.70 -8.74
C VAL A 91 -8.41 20.20 -7.68
N ASP A 92 -7.34 20.96 -7.49
CA ASP A 92 -6.24 20.64 -6.59
C ASP A 92 -6.74 20.25 -5.18
N GLY A 93 -6.28 19.10 -4.69
CA GLY A 93 -6.64 18.58 -3.35
C GLY A 93 -8.11 18.17 -3.16
N SER A 94 -8.96 18.20 -4.20
CA SER A 94 -10.40 17.99 -4.06
C SER A 94 -10.99 16.94 -5.01
N ARG A 95 -10.75 17.03 -6.32
CA ARG A 95 -11.35 16.13 -7.32
C ARG A 95 -10.47 15.94 -8.56
N GLY A 96 -10.77 14.88 -9.31
CA GLY A 96 -10.09 14.55 -10.55
C GLY A 96 -8.71 13.93 -10.35
N TRP A 97 -7.92 13.93 -11.44
CA TRP A 97 -6.54 13.47 -11.43
C TRP A 97 -5.66 14.36 -12.32
N ARG A 98 -4.36 14.41 -12.02
CA ARG A 98 -3.34 15.19 -12.73
C ARG A 98 -1.98 14.51 -12.65
N ILE A 99 -1.22 14.57 -13.74
CA ILE A 99 0.20 14.21 -13.83
C ILE A 99 0.92 15.38 -14.51
N ALA A 100 1.89 15.98 -13.83
CA ALA A 100 2.59 17.16 -14.32
C ALA A 100 4.08 16.96 -14.57
N LYS A 101 4.64 17.78 -15.46
CA LYS A 101 6.06 17.79 -15.82
C LYS A 101 6.99 18.19 -14.68
N ASP A 102 6.48 18.85 -13.66
CA ASP A 102 7.19 19.20 -12.42
C ASP A 102 7.36 18.01 -11.46
N GLY A 103 6.78 16.85 -11.79
CA GLY A 103 6.83 15.63 -10.98
C GLY A 103 5.69 15.49 -9.98
N SER A 104 4.87 16.52 -9.79
CA SER A 104 3.69 16.44 -8.94
C SER A 104 2.57 15.65 -9.64
N SER A 105 1.85 14.83 -8.87
CA SER A 105 0.73 14.04 -9.37
C SER A 105 -0.32 13.84 -8.28
N GLN A 106 -1.59 13.92 -8.66
CA GLN A 106 -2.72 13.70 -7.77
C GLN A 106 -3.73 12.77 -8.43
N PHE A 107 -4.26 11.83 -7.66
CA PHE A 107 -5.27 10.90 -8.12
C PHE A 107 -6.38 10.80 -7.08
N ASN A 108 -7.59 11.22 -7.43
CA ASN A 108 -8.78 10.92 -6.64
C ASN A 108 -9.41 9.60 -7.08
N ASN A 109 -9.85 8.79 -6.11
CA ASN A 109 -10.56 7.51 -6.34
C ASN A 109 -9.77 6.47 -7.17
N VAL A 110 -8.48 6.28 -6.86
CA VAL A 110 -7.57 5.36 -7.57
C VAL A 110 -7.68 3.90 -7.09
N ILE A 111 -7.60 2.95 -8.02
CA ILE A 111 -7.40 1.51 -7.72
C ILE A 111 -5.98 1.12 -8.10
N VAL A 112 -5.17 0.72 -7.10
CA VAL A 112 -3.81 0.21 -7.31
C VAL A 112 -3.79 -1.30 -7.06
N ARG A 113 -3.39 -2.08 -8.07
CA ARG A 113 -3.31 -3.55 -7.99
C ARG A 113 -1.93 -4.08 -7.59
N GLY A 114 -0.89 -3.26 -7.74
CA GLY A 114 0.50 -3.61 -7.43
C GLY A 114 0.94 -3.12 -6.05
N ALA A 115 2.24 -3.25 -5.79
CA ALA A 115 2.88 -2.69 -4.60
C ALA A 115 2.92 -1.14 -4.67
N VAL A 116 2.69 -0.49 -3.53
CA VAL A 116 2.85 0.96 -3.36
C VAL A 116 4.08 1.20 -2.48
N TYR A 117 5.08 1.90 -3.03
CA TYR A 117 6.24 2.39 -2.29
C TYR A 117 6.09 3.90 -2.10
N ALA A 118 6.08 4.35 -0.85
CA ALA A 118 5.98 5.77 -0.50
C ALA A 118 6.98 6.09 0.63
N THR A 119 7.57 7.30 0.57
CA THR A 119 8.50 7.80 1.59
C THR A 119 7.77 8.16 2.88
N ASP A 120 6.58 8.74 2.76
CA ASP A 120 5.62 8.93 3.85
C ASP A 120 4.18 8.76 3.34
N GLY A 121 3.23 8.72 4.29
CA GLY A 121 1.82 8.86 3.98
C GLY A 121 0.93 8.42 5.14
N TRP A 122 -0.36 8.71 5.03
CA TRP A 122 -1.36 8.18 5.95
C TRP A 122 -2.23 7.14 5.24
N PHE A 123 -2.28 5.92 5.78
CA PHE A 123 -3.06 4.82 5.22
C PHE A 123 -4.26 4.52 6.13
N GLN A 124 -5.46 4.95 5.73
CA GLN A 124 -6.69 4.64 6.45
C GLN A 124 -7.30 3.33 5.92
N VAL A 125 -7.18 2.26 6.70
CA VAL A 125 -7.80 0.97 6.40
C VAL A 125 -9.13 0.87 7.11
N ARG A 126 -10.24 0.73 6.35
CA ARG A 126 -11.58 0.63 6.96
C ARG A 126 -12.00 -0.80 7.29
N TYR A 127 -11.75 -1.78 6.42
CA TYR A 127 -11.98 -3.22 6.68
C TYR A 127 -11.13 -4.05 5.72
N MET A 128 -10.23 -4.87 6.24
CA MET A 128 -9.54 -5.87 5.42
C MET A 128 -10.43 -7.10 5.32
N ARG A 129 -11.27 -7.20 4.28
CA ARG A 129 -11.66 -8.52 3.77
C ARG A 129 -10.69 -8.86 2.65
N THR A 130 -9.51 -9.30 3.03
CA THR A 130 -8.55 -9.88 2.09
C THR A 130 -9.04 -11.27 1.72
N THR A 131 -9.14 -11.58 0.43
CA THR A 131 -9.23 -12.98 -0.05
C THR A 131 -7.90 -13.71 0.13
N SER A 132 -6.82 -12.99 0.40
CA SER A 132 -5.55 -13.53 0.89
C SER A 132 -5.55 -13.62 2.42
N ARG A 133 -5.08 -14.77 2.91
CA ARG A 133 -5.27 -15.29 4.29
C ARG A 133 -4.53 -14.51 5.41
N ALA A 134 -3.83 -13.41 5.10
CA ALA A 134 -3.10 -12.62 6.08
C ALA A 134 -2.76 -11.22 5.54
N THR A 135 -3.10 -10.18 6.30
CA THR A 135 -2.34 -8.93 6.25
C THR A 135 -1.21 -9.07 7.27
N SER A 136 -0.03 -9.45 6.82
CA SER A 136 1.19 -9.43 7.65
C SER A 136 2.03 -8.23 7.26
N GLY A 137 2.17 -7.27 8.16
CA GLY A 137 3.08 -6.14 8.01
C GLY A 137 3.84 -5.91 9.31
N HIS A 138 5.17 -5.77 9.23
CA HIS A 138 5.94 -5.22 10.33
C HIS A 138 5.69 -3.71 10.34
N LEU A 139 4.85 -3.23 11.27
CA LEU A 139 4.90 -1.82 11.64
C LEU A 139 6.24 -1.60 12.34
N ARG A 140 7.21 -0.99 11.64
CA ARG A 140 8.49 -0.55 12.25
C ARG A 140 8.31 0.59 13.25
N SER A 141 7.10 1.14 13.35
CA SER A 141 6.72 2.04 14.45
C SER A 141 6.88 1.31 15.77
N THR A 142 7.61 1.92 16.70
CA THR A 142 7.85 1.43 18.06
C THR A 142 6.57 1.38 18.92
N SER A 143 5.42 1.82 18.41
CA SER A 143 4.15 1.73 19.12
C SER A 143 2.95 1.51 18.18
N LEU A 144 2.07 0.57 18.56
CA LEU A 144 0.68 0.52 18.14
C LEU A 144 -0.13 1.26 19.22
N SER A 145 -0.63 2.45 18.90
CA SER A 145 -1.35 3.30 19.86
C SER A 145 -2.86 3.20 19.63
N THR A 146 -3.59 2.66 20.61
CA THR A 146 -5.05 2.77 20.67
C THR A 146 -5.42 4.09 21.34
N ALA A 147 -5.87 5.08 20.56
CA ALA A 147 -6.25 6.39 21.07
C ALA A 147 -7.75 6.52 21.37
N ARG A 148 -8.07 7.14 22.50
CA ARG A 148 -9.42 7.53 22.95
C ARG A 148 -10.01 8.61 22.05
N ALA A 149 -11.17 8.39 21.45
CA ALA A 149 -12.06 9.50 21.13
C ALA A 149 -12.63 10.04 22.46
N ARG A 150 -12.49 11.34 22.74
CA ARG A 150 -12.89 11.97 24.02
C ARG A 150 -14.31 11.56 24.43
N CYS A 151 -14.44 10.64 25.39
CA CYS A 151 -15.70 10.33 26.04
C CYS A 151 -15.77 11.03 27.40
N ARG A 152 -16.75 11.90 27.59
CA ARG A 152 -16.93 12.72 28.80
C ARG A 152 -17.50 11.84 29.92
N ARG A 153 -16.70 11.62 30.97
CA ARG A 153 -17.03 11.01 32.28
C ARG A 153 -17.38 9.52 32.31
N LEU A 154 -16.41 8.63 32.17
CA LEU A 154 -16.41 7.35 32.89
C LEU A 154 -14.96 7.03 33.28
N HIS A 155 -14.67 6.93 34.57
CA HIS A 155 -13.39 6.46 35.11
C HIS A 155 -13.44 4.92 35.18
N GLY A 156 -12.44 4.22 34.64
CA GLY A 156 -12.25 2.77 34.86
C GLY A 156 -13.01 1.81 33.94
N GLN A 157 -13.06 2.04 32.61
CA GLN A 157 -13.58 1.05 31.66
C GLN A 157 -12.45 0.29 30.95
N TRP A 158 -12.57 -1.04 30.93
CA TRP A 158 -11.71 -1.94 30.14
C TRP A 158 -12.02 -1.82 28.65
N PHE A 159 -11.01 -1.86 27.79
CA PHE A 159 -11.18 -1.94 26.33
C PHE A 159 -10.56 -3.24 25.79
N GLU A 160 -11.22 -3.81 24.79
CA GLU A 160 -10.80 -5.05 24.15
C GLU A 160 -9.90 -4.72 22.95
N LEU A 161 -8.63 -5.15 22.99
CA LEU A 161 -7.66 -4.91 21.90
C LEU A 161 -7.95 -5.81 20.68
N ALA A 162 -8.40 -7.04 20.91
CA ALA A 162 -8.76 -7.99 19.87
C ALA A 162 -9.78 -9.00 20.41
N ARG A 163 -10.83 -9.26 19.62
CA ARG A 163 -11.77 -10.37 19.83
C ARG A 163 -11.51 -11.45 18.79
N PHE A 164 -11.30 -12.68 19.22
CA PHE A 164 -11.23 -13.82 18.30
C PHE A 164 -12.52 -14.64 18.41
N PRO A 165 -13.21 -14.91 17.30
CA PRO A 165 -14.33 -15.84 17.32
C PRO A 165 -13.82 -17.25 17.67
N ALA A 166 -14.67 -18.06 18.31
CA ALA A 166 -14.44 -19.49 18.43
C ALA A 166 -14.44 -20.09 17.02
N ALA A 167 -13.25 -20.28 16.45
CA ALA A 167 -13.06 -20.73 15.08
C ALA A 167 -12.05 -21.88 15.04
N GLU A 168 -12.04 -22.64 13.94
CA GLU A 168 -11.24 -23.87 13.75
C GLU A 168 -9.71 -23.66 13.71
N PHE A 169 -9.21 -22.46 13.97
CA PHE A 169 -7.79 -22.14 14.00
C PHE A 169 -7.36 -21.65 15.37
N ARG A 170 -6.07 -21.66 15.67
CA ARG A 170 -5.50 -21.21 16.95
C ARG A 170 -5.32 -19.69 16.93
N PRO A 171 -6.20 -18.87 17.56
CA PRO A 171 -5.94 -17.44 17.68
C PRO A 171 -4.73 -17.21 18.59
N GLY A 172 -3.86 -16.26 18.22
CA GLY A 172 -2.67 -15.95 18.99
C GLY A 172 -2.27 -14.49 18.82
N ILE A 173 -1.94 -13.86 19.94
CA ILE A 173 -1.26 -12.56 19.97
C ILE A 173 0.18 -12.86 20.39
N ASN A 174 1.14 -12.55 19.51
CA ASN A 174 2.56 -12.75 19.80
C ASN A 174 3.19 -11.40 20.14
N ILE A 175 3.51 -11.20 21.41
CA ILE A 175 4.24 -10.03 21.89
C ILE A 175 5.72 -10.33 21.70
N ARG A 176 6.34 -9.77 20.65
CA ARG A 176 7.77 -9.96 20.36
C ARG A 176 8.55 -8.76 20.89
N GLY A 177 9.41 -8.98 21.89
CA GLY A 177 10.23 -7.94 22.53
C GLY A 177 10.47 -8.26 24.00
N GLY A 178 11.38 -7.53 24.65
CA GLY A 178 11.51 -7.54 26.11
C GLY A 178 10.41 -6.70 26.74
N LEU A 179 9.86 -7.16 27.85
CA LEU A 179 9.02 -6.35 28.73
C LEU A 179 9.94 -5.57 29.66
N LEU A 180 9.65 -4.30 29.90
CA LEU A 180 10.32 -3.55 30.97
C LEU A 180 9.89 -4.11 32.33
N GLN A 181 10.69 -3.87 33.37
CA GLN A 181 10.36 -4.32 34.75
C GLN A 181 9.02 -3.75 35.26
N THR A 182 8.56 -2.64 34.67
CA THR A 182 7.29 -1.98 34.98
C THR A 182 6.10 -2.47 34.16
N ASP A 183 6.33 -3.25 33.09
CA ASP A 183 5.24 -3.75 32.26
C ASP A 183 4.56 -4.95 32.93
N SER A 184 3.24 -5.06 32.82
CA SER A 184 2.47 -6.16 33.39
C SER A 184 1.65 -6.86 32.32
N ILE A 185 1.61 -8.20 32.37
CA ILE A 185 0.70 -9.03 31.59
C ILE A 185 -0.25 -9.70 32.57
N THR A 186 -1.52 -9.29 32.53
CA THR A 186 -2.59 -9.89 33.33
C THR A 186 -3.40 -10.83 32.44
N ILE A 187 -3.65 -12.05 32.90
CA ILE A 187 -4.49 -13.04 32.23
C ILE A 187 -5.63 -13.43 33.15
N ASP A 188 -6.85 -13.10 32.73
CA ASP A 188 -8.07 -13.44 33.45
C ASP A 188 -8.78 -14.65 32.82
N GLY A 189 -9.55 -15.40 33.61
CA GLY A 189 -10.35 -16.54 33.10
C GLY A 189 -9.62 -17.90 33.07
N GLY A 190 -8.57 -18.09 33.89
CA GLY A 190 -7.92 -19.40 34.10
C GLY A 190 -6.97 -19.84 32.97
N ALA A 191 -6.66 -18.96 32.02
CA ALA A 191 -5.64 -19.23 31.02
C ALA A 191 -4.24 -19.29 31.65
N LYS A 192 -3.39 -20.19 31.14
CA LYS A 192 -2.07 -20.48 31.70
C LYS A 192 -0.98 -19.76 30.90
N LEU A 193 -0.13 -18.99 31.57
CA LEU A 193 1.19 -18.63 31.05
C LEU A 193 2.02 -19.91 30.98
N ARG A 194 2.12 -20.51 29.80
CA ARG A 194 3.03 -21.62 29.57
C ARG A 194 4.37 -21.05 29.12
N ALA A 195 5.24 -20.77 30.07
CA ALA A 195 6.67 -20.70 29.85
C ALA A 195 7.33 -21.61 30.89
N GLY A 196 8.62 -21.95 30.75
CA GLY A 196 9.40 -22.63 31.79
C GLY A 196 9.52 -21.88 33.14
N MET A 197 8.59 -20.98 33.49
CA MET A 197 8.35 -20.41 34.81
C MET A 197 6.84 -20.12 34.94
N SER A 198 6.18 -20.74 35.93
CA SER A 198 4.72 -20.65 36.18
C SER A 198 4.41 -19.52 37.16
N TYR A 199 3.47 -18.63 36.81
CA TYR A 199 2.84 -17.72 37.76
C TYR A 199 1.76 -18.49 38.54
N ALA A 200 1.85 -18.51 39.87
CA ALA A 200 0.80 -19.00 40.76
C ALA A 200 0.40 -17.86 41.71
N PRO A 201 -0.89 -17.52 41.84
CA PRO A 201 -1.34 -16.41 42.66
C PRO A 201 -1.21 -16.77 44.15
N GLY A 202 -0.20 -16.19 44.80
CA GLY A 202 -0.11 -16.02 46.25
C GLY A 202 -0.14 -14.52 46.59
N ALA A 203 -0.50 -14.19 47.83
CA ALA A 203 -0.88 -12.85 48.28
C ALA A 203 0.12 -11.70 48.01
N ASP A 204 1.36 -11.99 47.61
CA ASP A 204 2.39 -10.97 47.40
C ASP A 204 2.89 -10.82 45.94
N GLY A 205 2.26 -11.50 44.96
CA GLY A 205 2.46 -11.21 43.52
C GLY A 205 3.91 -11.21 42.97
N GLY A 206 4.89 -11.73 43.73
CA GLY A 206 6.31 -11.67 43.39
C GLY A 206 6.85 -12.93 42.73
N LEU A 207 7.82 -12.75 41.82
CA LEU A 207 8.65 -13.84 41.29
C LEU A 207 9.37 -14.52 42.45
N ASN A 208 9.20 -15.84 42.60
CA ASN A 208 9.84 -16.61 43.65
C ASN A 208 11.32 -16.82 43.27
N PRO A 209 12.31 -16.19 43.95
CA PRO A 209 13.71 -16.47 43.68
C PRO A 209 14.05 -17.86 44.25
N GLY A 210 14.71 -18.70 43.46
CA GLY A 210 15.10 -20.04 43.86
C GLY A 210 15.98 -20.06 45.12
N TYR A 211 15.50 -20.75 46.15
CA TYR A 211 16.18 -21.22 47.38
C TYR A 211 16.76 -20.11 48.29
N LEU A 212 16.66 -20.14 49.63
CA LEU A 212 16.79 -21.24 50.59
C LEU A 212 15.78 -21.10 51.74
N SER A 213 14.88 -22.06 51.89
CA SER A 213 14.19 -22.31 53.16
C SER A 213 14.86 -23.54 53.79
N TYR A 214 15.63 -23.36 54.86
CA TYR A 214 16.06 -24.52 55.68
C TYR A 214 14.86 -24.94 56.53
N ALA A 215 14.16 -26.00 56.14
CA ALA A 215 13.20 -26.66 57.01
C ALA A 215 13.93 -27.74 57.82
N MET A 216 13.94 -27.62 59.15
CA MET A 216 14.50 -28.65 60.04
C MET A 216 13.35 -29.55 60.50
N LEU A 217 13.32 -30.81 60.05
CA LEU A 217 12.30 -31.80 60.42
C LEU A 217 12.80 -32.66 61.58
N LEU A 218 12.19 -32.53 62.76
CA LEU A 218 12.50 -33.34 63.95
C LEU A 218 11.46 -34.46 64.11
N ARG A 219 11.90 -35.72 64.17
CA ARG A 219 11.05 -36.89 64.45
C ARG A 219 11.53 -37.60 65.71
N GLY A 220 10.67 -37.70 66.73
CA GLY A 220 10.84 -38.60 67.86
C GLY A 220 10.21 -39.96 67.56
N THR A 221 10.95 -41.06 67.72
CA THR A 221 10.38 -42.41 67.65
C THR A 221 10.81 -43.20 68.87
N GLY A 222 9.86 -43.56 69.73
CA GLY A 222 10.04 -44.39 70.93
C GLY A 222 8.70 -44.92 71.43
N ALA A 223 8.67 -46.12 72.03
CA ALA A 223 7.48 -46.69 72.65
C ALA A 223 7.42 -46.27 74.14
N THR A 224 6.36 -45.59 74.56
CA THR A 224 6.15 -45.22 75.98
C THR A 224 5.51 -46.38 76.74
N SER A 225 6.28 -47.41 77.10
CA SER A 225 5.75 -48.50 77.95
C SER A 225 5.61 -48.12 79.44
N GLY A 226 5.41 -46.83 79.76
CA GLY A 226 5.39 -46.32 81.13
C GLY A 226 4.90 -44.87 81.31
N GLY A 227 4.11 -44.33 80.36
CA GLY A 227 3.33 -43.10 80.59
C GLY A 227 4.06 -41.77 80.83
N GLY A 228 5.39 -41.69 80.66
CA GLY A 228 6.14 -40.42 80.70
C GLY A 228 6.15 -39.69 79.35
N SER A 229 6.12 -38.35 79.34
CA SER A 229 6.18 -37.53 78.11
C SER A 229 7.56 -37.56 77.46
N MET A 230 7.62 -37.74 76.14
CA MET A 230 8.84 -37.51 75.35
C MET A 230 8.99 -36.02 75.03
N GLU A 231 10.10 -35.42 75.43
CA GLU A 231 10.43 -34.03 75.10
C GLU A 231 11.59 -34.00 74.09
N LEU A 232 11.38 -33.39 72.91
CA LEU A 232 12.45 -33.06 71.96
C LEU A 232 12.79 -31.59 72.12
N ALA A 233 13.96 -31.28 72.70
CA ALA A 233 14.44 -29.91 72.83
C ALA A 233 15.26 -29.50 71.59
N LEU A 234 14.84 -28.41 70.92
CA LEU A 234 15.62 -27.74 69.89
C LEU A 234 16.12 -26.40 70.46
N SER A 235 17.43 -26.25 70.66
CA SER A 235 18.04 -24.98 71.07
C SER A 235 18.60 -24.25 69.85
N LEU A 236 17.95 -23.15 69.45
CA LEU A 236 18.48 -22.22 68.45
C LEU A 236 19.15 -21.05 69.17
N CYS A 237 20.47 -20.93 69.08
CA CYS A 237 21.18 -19.72 69.52
C CYS A 237 21.18 -18.72 68.36
N MET A 238 20.38 -17.66 68.47
CA MET A 238 20.46 -16.52 67.57
C MET A 238 21.43 -15.50 68.16
N LYS A 239 22.52 -15.20 67.45
CA LYS A 239 23.40 -14.09 67.83
C LYS A 239 22.71 -12.79 67.39
N GLN A 240 22.15 -12.03 68.33
CA GLN A 240 21.74 -10.65 68.06
C GLN A 240 23.00 -9.88 67.64
N VAL A 241 23.05 -9.46 66.38
CA VAL A 241 23.98 -8.42 65.94
C VAL A 241 23.28 -7.11 66.28
N GLU A 242 23.63 -6.50 67.42
CA GLU A 242 23.23 -5.13 67.70
C GLU A 242 23.80 -4.22 66.61
N GLN A 243 22.92 -3.70 65.75
CA GLN A 243 23.27 -2.58 64.89
C GLN A 243 23.25 -1.33 65.75
N HIS A 244 24.42 -0.91 66.25
CA HIS A 244 24.58 0.46 66.72
C HIS A 244 24.48 1.39 65.51
N ALA A 245 23.35 2.08 65.39
CA ALA A 245 23.24 3.25 64.54
C ALA A 245 24.12 4.36 65.12
N CYS A 246 25.04 4.87 64.32
CA CYS A 246 25.77 6.11 64.55
C CYS A 246 25.46 7.07 63.41
#